data_AF-A0A6I3ZPJ4-F1
#
_entry.id   AF-A0A6I3ZPJ4-F1
#
_cell.length_a   1.000
_cell.length_b   1.000
_cell.length_c   1.000
_cell.angle_alpha   90.00
_cell.angle_beta   90.00
_cell.angle_gamma   90.00
#
_symmetry.space_group_name_H-M   'P 1'
#
loop_
_entity.id
_entity.type
_entity.pdbx_description
1 polymer ?
#
loop_
_entity_poly.entity_id
_entity_poly.type
_entity_poly.pdbx_seq_one_letter_code
_entity_poly.pdbx_strand_id
1 'polypeptide(L)'
;MPYGRLADPDCTIATDRRSDPRMVKALSAFGMDGRLPEPPLTVGAPLAQRLEFTAFAEQGTGAVLKMLGDQAPAPEGVTTTTTTITGADGNEITLFISRPTDADGPLPGLVHLHGGGMAILSAADIQYVRLRENLAAAGLVVVGVEFRNSGGALGPHPFPAGLDDCAAAVRWTAAHKAELGISHLIVSGESGGGNLTLTVALKANREGWIDEIAGVYAQCPYISNRWLEDAEDLPSLRENDGYFISCLQLALLGSIYDPDQQHAHDGTCWAAEATDLELEGLPPHVISVNELDPLRDEGLIYYRRLAAAGVSVVGRIVAGTCHAGDVLLAGAMPEVFAATVRDIVGFARSVS
;
A
#
# COMPACT_ATOMS: atom_id res chain seq x y z
N MET A 1 -13.61 -21.84 16.72
CA MET A 1 -14.45 -20.73 17.21
C MET A 1 -14.21 -19.57 16.27
N PRO A 2 -15.27 -18.93 15.74
CA PRO A 2 -15.09 -17.71 14.97
C PRO A 2 -14.36 -16.64 15.81
N TYR A 3 -13.74 -15.66 15.15
CA TYR A 3 -13.13 -14.46 15.75
C TYR A 3 -13.80 -13.20 15.21
N GLY A 4 -13.47 -12.04 15.79
CA GLY A 4 -13.97 -10.74 15.34
C GLY A 4 -15.49 -10.71 15.22
N ARG A 5 -15.96 -10.05 14.16
CA ARG A 5 -17.39 -9.83 13.91
C ARG A 5 -18.16 -11.07 13.46
N LEU A 6 -17.45 -12.14 13.07
CA LEU A 6 -18.06 -13.45 12.83
C LEU A 6 -18.43 -14.15 14.15
N ALA A 7 -17.75 -13.84 15.25
CA ALA A 7 -18.04 -14.39 16.57
C ALA A 7 -19.05 -13.55 17.34
N ASP A 8 -18.88 -12.24 17.26
CA ASP A 8 -19.71 -11.23 17.91
C ASP A 8 -19.85 -10.03 16.96
N PRO A 9 -21.02 -9.81 16.34
CA PRO A 9 -21.24 -8.72 15.39
C PRO A 9 -20.90 -7.32 15.93
N ASP A 10 -20.88 -7.15 17.26
CA ASP A 10 -20.53 -5.91 17.96
C ASP A 10 -19.04 -5.78 18.32
N CYS A 11 -18.23 -6.80 18.02
CA CYS A 11 -16.79 -6.79 18.24
C CYS A 11 -16.13 -5.65 17.45
N THR A 12 -15.25 -4.90 18.11
CA THR A 12 -14.47 -3.77 17.58
C THR A 12 -12.97 -4.03 17.78
N ILE A 13 -12.11 -3.17 17.24
CA ILE A 13 -10.66 -3.22 17.54
C ILE A 13 -10.41 -3.23 19.06
N ALA A 14 -11.12 -2.41 19.83
CA ALA A 14 -10.94 -2.34 21.28
C ALA A 14 -11.34 -3.61 22.05
N THR A 15 -12.29 -4.38 21.52
CA THR A 15 -12.88 -5.55 22.20
C THR A 15 -12.38 -6.88 21.63
N ASP A 16 -11.79 -6.88 20.44
CA ASP A 16 -11.16 -8.07 19.88
C ASP A 16 -9.88 -8.42 20.65
N ARG A 17 -9.89 -9.61 21.26
CA ARG A 17 -8.77 -10.15 22.04
C ARG A 17 -7.47 -10.34 21.26
N ARG A 18 -7.54 -10.30 19.92
CA ARG A 18 -6.36 -10.40 19.05
C ARG A 18 -5.60 -9.09 18.95
N SER A 19 -6.27 -7.95 19.15
CA SER A 19 -5.68 -6.62 18.96
C SER A 19 -4.47 -6.39 19.86
N ASP A 20 -3.41 -5.79 19.30
CA ASP A 20 -2.32 -5.28 20.11
C ASP A 20 -2.83 -4.13 21.00
N PRO A 21 -2.70 -4.22 22.34
CA PRO A 21 -3.24 -3.20 23.24
C PRO A 21 -2.60 -1.82 23.04
N ARG A 22 -1.39 -1.74 22.47
CA ARG A 22 -0.71 -0.47 22.16
C ARG A 22 -1.36 0.20 20.95
N MET A 23 -1.73 -0.58 19.94
CA MET A 23 -2.52 -0.12 18.79
C MET A 23 -3.87 0.41 19.25
N VAL A 24 -4.60 -0.37 20.07
CA VAL A 24 -5.89 0.04 20.62
C VAL A 24 -5.75 1.39 21.31
N LYS A 25 -4.80 1.53 22.24
CA LYS A 25 -4.56 2.79 22.96
C LYS A 25 -4.30 3.98 22.03
N ALA A 26 -3.53 3.78 20.96
CA ALA A 26 -3.25 4.84 19.99
C ALA A 26 -4.51 5.26 19.22
N LEU A 27 -5.32 4.30 18.77
CA LEU A 27 -6.56 4.55 18.04
C LEU A 27 -7.66 5.14 18.94
N SER A 28 -7.73 4.75 20.21
CA SER A 28 -8.68 5.31 21.19
C SER A 28 -8.51 6.81 21.38
N ALA A 29 -7.29 7.34 21.24
CA ALA A 29 -7.03 8.78 21.34
C ALA A 29 -7.75 9.61 20.25
N PHE A 30 -8.17 8.95 19.16
CA PHE A 30 -8.90 9.53 18.04
C PHE A 30 -10.32 8.97 17.89
N GLY A 31 -10.77 8.12 18.83
CA GLY A 31 -12.07 7.44 18.74
C GLY A 31 -12.17 6.41 17.61
N MET A 32 -11.04 5.85 17.16
CA MET A 32 -10.94 4.89 16.05
C MET A 32 -10.83 3.42 16.50
N ASP A 33 -10.95 3.17 17.80
CA ASP A 33 -10.93 1.84 18.42
C ASP A 33 -12.33 1.19 18.51
N GLY A 34 -13.38 1.99 18.30
CA GLY A 34 -14.79 1.59 18.25
C GLY A 34 -15.32 1.37 16.83
N ARG A 35 -16.65 1.47 16.66
CA ARG A 35 -17.27 1.45 15.33
C ARG A 35 -17.07 2.79 14.63
N LEU A 36 -16.52 2.75 13.42
CA LEU A 36 -16.39 3.93 12.59
C LEU A 36 -17.77 4.41 12.10
N PRO A 37 -17.98 5.73 11.96
CA PRO A 37 -19.17 6.26 11.32
C PRO A 37 -19.27 5.75 9.88
N GLU A 38 -20.47 5.35 9.48
CA GLU A 38 -20.71 4.98 8.08
C GLU A 38 -20.63 6.22 7.17
N PRO A 39 -19.99 6.11 5.99
CA PRO A 39 -20.07 7.14 4.97
C PRO A 39 -21.52 7.55 4.64
N PRO A 40 -21.81 8.84 4.41
CA PRO A 40 -23.17 9.32 4.17
C PRO A 40 -23.67 9.04 2.74
N LEU A 41 -22.92 8.28 1.94
CA LEU A 41 -23.28 7.93 0.56
C LEU A 41 -22.81 6.51 0.20
N THR A 42 -23.32 6.01 -0.92
CA THR A 42 -23.00 4.68 -1.48
C THR A 42 -22.26 4.83 -2.81
N VAL A 43 -21.72 3.71 -3.32
CA VAL A 43 -21.08 3.66 -4.65
C VAL A 43 -22.01 4.05 -5.81
N GLY A 44 -23.33 3.98 -5.60
CA GLY A 44 -24.34 4.42 -6.58
C GLY A 44 -24.57 5.93 -6.62
N ALA A 45 -23.96 6.71 -5.73
CA ALA A 45 -24.06 8.16 -5.76
C ALA A 45 -23.37 8.74 -7.01
N PRO A 46 -23.79 9.92 -7.52
CA PRO A 46 -23.13 10.60 -8.62
C PRO A 46 -21.62 10.75 -8.39
N LEU A 47 -20.82 10.53 -9.44
CA LEU A 47 -19.35 10.59 -9.35
C LEU A 47 -18.85 11.88 -8.66
N ALA A 48 -19.45 13.02 -9.00
CA ALA A 48 -19.10 14.31 -8.38
C ALA A 48 -19.25 14.31 -6.85
N GLN A 49 -20.30 13.67 -6.31
CA GLN A 49 -20.51 13.56 -4.86
C GLN A 49 -19.51 12.60 -4.21
N ARG A 50 -19.17 11.50 -4.91
CA ARG A 50 -18.14 10.55 -4.44
C ARG A 50 -16.76 11.21 -4.38
N LEU A 51 -16.41 12.01 -5.39
CA LEU A 51 -15.17 12.79 -5.42
C LEU A 51 -15.13 13.86 -4.32
N GLU A 52 -16.21 14.63 -4.15
CA GLU A 52 -16.31 15.65 -3.09
C GLU A 52 -16.16 15.05 -1.69
N PHE A 53 -16.86 13.94 -1.42
CA PHE A 53 -16.72 13.21 -0.17
C PHE A 53 -15.29 12.69 0.04
N THR A 54 -14.67 12.14 -1.01
CA THR A 54 -13.30 11.61 -0.93
C THR A 54 -12.30 12.71 -0.59
N ALA A 55 -12.41 13.89 -1.22
CA ALA A 55 -11.56 15.04 -0.91
C ALA A 55 -11.76 15.54 0.53
N PHE A 56 -12.99 15.53 1.03
CA PHE A 56 -13.28 15.85 2.43
C PHE A 56 -12.69 14.81 3.39
N ALA A 57 -12.88 13.52 3.10
CA ALA A 57 -12.40 12.41 3.92
C ALA A 57 -10.87 12.35 3.98
N GLU A 58 -10.18 12.73 2.91
CA GLU A 58 -8.72 12.86 2.86
C GLU A 58 -8.21 13.85 3.92
N GLN A 59 -8.85 15.00 4.09
CA GLN A 59 -8.41 16.00 5.08
C GLN A 59 -8.47 15.45 6.51
N GLY A 60 -9.57 14.76 6.87
CA GLY A 60 -9.72 14.14 8.18
C GLY A 60 -8.74 12.99 8.40
N THR A 61 -8.61 12.10 7.41
CA THR A 61 -7.69 10.95 7.46
C THR A 61 -6.24 11.41 7.55
N GLY A 62 -5.84 12.35 6.70
CA GLY A 62 -4.50 12.94 6.66
C GLY A 62 -4.13 13.63 7.98
N ALA A 63 -5.06 14.36 8.60
CA ALA A 63 -4.81 14.97 9.91
C ALA A 63 -4.52 13.94 11.01
N VAL A 64 -5.31 12.85 11.07
CA VAL A 64 -5.09 11.78 12.07
C VAL A 64 -3.79 11.03 11.80
N LEU A 65 -3.54 10.63 10.55
CA LEU A 65 -2.30 9.95 10.17
C LEU A 65 -1.08 10.83 10.43
N LYS A 66 -1.19 12.15 10.21
CA LYS A 66 -0.12 13.08 10.55
C LYS A 66 0.18 13.07 12.06
N MET A 67 -0.85 13.14 12.90
CA MET A 67 -0.66 13.13 14.36
C MET A 67 -0.06 11.82 14.86
N LEU A 68 -0.41 10.68 14.24
CA LEU A 68 0.18 9.37 14.54
C LEU A 68 1.63 9.30 14.06
N GLY A 69 1.91 9.75 12.84
CA GLY A 69 3.25 9.74 12.24
C GLY A 69 4.23 10.69 12.93
N ASP A 70 3.77 11.83 13.46
CA ASP A 70 4.60 12.76 14.25
C ASP A 70 5.13 12.12 15.55
N GLN A 71 4.52 11.03 16.03
CA GLN A 71 5.02 10.28 17.20
C GLN A 71 6.22 9.39 16.87
N ALA A 72 6.46 9.09 15.59
CA ALA A 72 7.60 8.31 15.15
C ALA A 72 8.83 9.22 15.00
N PRO A 73 9.94 8.94 15.71
CA PRO A 73 11.14 9.74 15.58
C PRO A 73 11.69 9.63 14.15
N ALA A 74 12.21 10.75 13.63
CA ALA A 74 13.02 10.71 12.41
C ALA A 74 14.31 9.93 12.70
N PRO A 75 14.74 9.02 11.83
CA PRO A 75 16.02 8.35 11.99
C PRO A 75 17.17 9.32 11.70
N GLU A 76 18.33 9.07 12.32
CA GLU A 76 19.56 9.80 12.03
C GLU A 76 20.27 9.21 10.79
N GLY A 77 21.19 9.98 10.20
CA GLY A 77 22.08 9.49 9.13
C GLY A 77 21.40 9.28 7.77
N VAL A 78 20.28 9.97 7.51
CA VAL A 78 19.56 9.91 6.24
C VAL A 78 19.52 11.28 5.59
N THR A 79 19.76 11.31 4.27
CA THR A 79 19.56 12.49 3.44
C THR A 79 18.40 12.24 2.49
N THR A 80 17.49 13.20 2.37
CA THR A 80 16.39 13.17 1.39
C THR A 80 16.56 14.31 0.38
N THR A 81 16.49 13.98 -0.90
CA THR A 81 16.44 14.95 -2.00
C THR A 81 15.15 14.79 -2.80
N THR A 82 14.80 15.82 -3.58
CA THR A 82 13.64 15.80 -4.46
C THR A 82 14.10 16.00 -5.90
N THR A 83 13.53 15.23 -6.82
CA THR A 83 13.68 15.44 -8.26
C THR A 83 12.32 15.35 -8.95
N THR A 84 12.22 15.92 -10.14
CA THR A 84 11.02 15.85 -10.98
C THR A 84 11.36 15.13 -12.27
N ILE A 85 10.52 14.17 -12.65
CA ILE A 85 10.64 13.43 -13.91
C ILE A 85 9.43 13.70 -14.79
N THR A 86 9.54 13.36 -16.07
CA THR A 86 8.44 13.46 -17.03
C THR A 86 7.75 12.10 -17.17
N GLY A 87 6.44 12.05 -16.95
CA GLY A 87 5.62 10.86 -17.15
C GLY A 87 5.19 10.65 -18.60
N ALA A 88 4.40 9.59 -18.84
CA ALA A 88 4.08 9.10 -20.18
C ALA A 88 3.25 10.08 -21.03
N ASP A 89 2.40 10.91 -20.40
CA ASP A 89 1.58 11.92 -21.06
C ASP A 89 2.17 13.34 -20.95
N GLY A 90 3.43 13.45 -20.53
CA GLY A 90 4.14 14.71 -20.38
C GLY A 90 3.90 15.43 -19.05
N ASN A 91 3.20 14.80 -18.11
CA ASN A 91 3.06 15.32 -16.75
C ASN A 91 4.39 15.32 -15.97
N GLU A 92 4.47 16.15 -14.95
CA GLU A 92 5.56 16.14 -13.98
C GLU A 92 5.24 15.17 -12.83
N ILE A 93 6.20 14.32 -12.48
CA ILE A 93 6.10 13.39 -11.36
C ILE A 93 7.23 13.71 -10.39
N THR A 94 6.89 14.01 -9.14
CA THR A 94 7.88 14.29 -8.10
C THR A 94 8.34 12.98 -7.46
N LEU A 95 9.66 12.84 -7.28
CA LEU A 95 10.29 11.73 -6.58
C LEU A 95 11.00 12.24 -5.32
N PHE A 96 10.74 11.60 -4.19
CA PHE A 96 11.44 11.83 -2.92
C PHE A 96 12.45 10.72 -2.68
N ILE A 97 13.74 11.05 -2.74
CA ILE A 97 14.83 10.07 -2.71
C ILE A 97 15.53 10.14 -1.35
N SER A 98 15.32 9.15 -0.51
CA SER A 98 15.96 9.01 0.81
C SER A 98 17.07 7.96 0.75
N ARG A 99 18.26 8.27 1.27
CA ARG A 99 19.41 7.36 1.33
C ARG A 99 20.26 7.58 2.58
N PRO A 100 21.04 6.58 3.04
CA PRO A 100 22.05 6.83 4.06
C PRO A 100 23.05 7.89 3.61
N THR A 101 23.40 8.81 4.51
CA THR A 101 24.32 9.92 4.23
C THR A 101 25.73 9.42 3.87
N ASP A 102 26.23 8.41 4.59
CA ASP A 102 27.60 7.91 4.47
C ASP A 102 27.66 6.51 3.81
N ALA A 103 26.74 6.21 2.89
CA ALA A 103 26.72 4.91 2.21
C ALA A 103 27.96 4.70 1.32
N ASP A 104 28.75 3.67 1.63
CA ASP A 104 29.86 3.21 0.81
C ASP A 104 29.39 2.22 -0.28
N GLY A 105 29.28 2.71 -1.52
CA GLY A 105 28.95 1.89 -2.69
C GLY A 105 27.44 1.69 -2.94
N PRO A 106 27.08 0.86 -3.94
CA PRO A 106 25.68 0.63 -4.30
C PRO A 106 24.89 -0.14 -3.25
N LEU A 107 23.65 0.27 -2.99
CA LEU A 107 22.69 -0.39 -2.10
C LEU A 107 21.48 -0.92 -2.88
N PRO A 108 20.70 -1.87 -2.34
CA PRO A 108 19.40 -2.20 -2.93
C PRO A 108 18.50 -0.96 -2.97
N GLY A 109 17.85 -0.74 -4.10
CA GLY A 109 16.88 0.33 -4.32
C GLY A 109 15.46 -0.16 -4.07
N LEU A 110 14.61 0.71 -3.53
CA LEU A 110 13.19 0.45 -3.30
C LEU A 110 12.36 1.60 -3.87
N VAL A 111 11.50 1.35 -4.85
CA VAL A 111 10.47 2.30 -5.27
C VAL A 111 9.25 2.12 -4.37
N HIS A 112 8.97 3.12 -3.53
CA HIS A 112 7.86 3.09 -2.59
C HIS A 112 6.62 3.75 -3.20
N LEU A 113 5.52 2.99 -3.25
CA LEU A 113 4.22 3.42 -3.74
C LEU A 113 3.28 3.48 -2.54
N HIS A 114 2.81 4.69 -2.20
CA HIS A 114 2.03 4.91 -0.98
C HIS A 114 0.58 4.41 -1.07
N GLY A 115 -0.01 4.13 0.08
CA GLY A 115 -1.42 3.75 0.24
C GLY A 115 -2.39 4.92 0.06
N GLY A 116 -3.67 4.67 0.37
CA GLY A 116 -4.77 5.62 0.13
C GLY A 116 -5.71 5.20 -1.01
N GLY A 117 -5.79 3.90 -1.30
CA GLY A 117 -6.72 3.34 -2.29
C GLY A 117 -6.52 3.87 -3.72
N MET A 118 -5.29 4.29 -4.07
CA MET A 118 -4.94 4.95 -5.33
C MET A 118 -5.70 6.28 -5.56
N ALA A 119 -6.30 6.81 -4.50
CA ALA A 119 -7.34 7.83 -4.57
C ALA A 119 -7.04 9.06 -3.73
N ILE A 120 -6.28 8.94 -2.65
CA ILE A 120 -5.99 10.02 -1.68
C ILE A 120 -4.59 9.84 -1.09
N LEU A 121 -4.18 10.81 -0.26
CA LEU A 121 -2.87 10.91 0.41
C LEU A 121 -1.73 11.24 -0.56
N SER A 122 -0.58 11.56 0.00
CA SER A 122 0.59 12.05 -0.74
C SER A 122 1.85 11.37 -0.24
N ALA A 123 2.81 11.07 -1.10
CA ALA A 123 4.12 10.57 -0.66
C ALA A 123 4.86 11.60 0.23
N ALA A 124 4.48 12.87 0.19
CA ALA A 124 4.99 13.90 1.10
C ALA A 124 4.42 13.82 2.53
N ASP A 125 3.37 13.02 2.76
CA ASP A 125 2.79 12.87 4.09
C ASP A 125 3.77 12.22 5.07
N ILE A 126 3.71 12.67 6.33
CA ILE A 126 4.74 12.37 7.34
C ILE A 126 4.91 10.87 7.61
N GLN A 127 3.83 10.08 7.58
CA GLN A 127 3.92 8.63 7.79
C GLN A 127 4.77 7.95 6.70
N TYR A 128 4.66 8.40 5.44
CA TYR A 128 5.43 7.84 4.33
C TYR A 128 6.83 8.42 4.29
N VAL A 129 7.02 9.69 4.64
CA VAL A 129 8.35 10.27 4.89
C VAL A 129 9.10 9.43 5.94
N ARG A 130 8.47 9.14 7.08
CA ARG A 130 9.09 8.34 8.15
C ARG A 130 9.36 6.89 7.72
N LEU A 131 8.46 6.26 6.98
CA LEU A 131 8.69 4.92 6.44
C LEU A 131 9.91 4.91 5.50
N ARG A 132 9.97 5.84 4.54
CA ARG A 132 11.09 5.94 3.59
C ARG A 132 12.41 6.23 4.29
N GLU A 133 12.42 7.16 5.24
CA GLU A 133 13.63 7.49 6.00
C GLU A 133 14.10 6.30 6.83
N ASN A 134 13.20 5.54 7.47
CA ASN A 134 13.60 4.37 8.27
C ASN A 134 14.10 3.21 7.40
N LEU A 135 13.50 2.99 6.24
CA LEU A 135 13.99 2.03 5.24
C LEU A 135 15.37 2.45 4.71
N ALA A 136 15.56 3.75 4.46
CA ALA A 136 16.85 4.30 4.05
C ALA A 136 17.90 4.10 5.14
N ALA A 137 17.60 4.47 6.39
CA ALA A 137 18.48 4.28 7.54
C ALA A 137 18.88 2.80 7.76
N ALA A 138 18.02 1.86 7.36
CA ALA A 138 18.30 0.43 7.42
C ALA A 138 19.18 -0.09 6.26
N GLY A 139 19.60 0.78 5.34
CA GLY A 139 20.57 0.51 4.29
C GLY A 139 19.96 0.25 2.91
N LEU A 140 18.93 1.03 2.54
CA LEU A 140 18.34 1.07 1.20
C LEU A 140 18.45 2.47 0.60
N VAL A 141 18.36 2.57 -0.73
CA VAL A 141 17.99 3.82 -1.40
C VAL A 141 16.50 3.76 -1.71
N VAL A 142 15.72 4.69 -1.17
CA VAL A 142 14.26 4.64 -1.23
C VAL A 142 13.73 5.80 -2.08
N VAL A 143 12.98 5.49 -3.13
CA VAL A 143 12.37 6.46 -4.05
C VAL A 143 10.87 6.46 -3.83
N GLY A 144 10.35 7.47 -3.12
CA GLY A 144 8.91 7.68 -2.96
C GLY A 144 8.32 8.40 -4.18
N VAL A 145 7.24 7.87 -4.73
CA VAL A 145 6.61 8.39 -5.95
C VAL A 145 5.37 9.22 -5.60
N GLU A 146 5.36 10.49 -6.00
CA GLU A 146 4.18 11.36 -5.91
C GLU A 146 3.31 11.19 -7.17
N PHE A 147 2.60 10.07 -7.25
CA PHE A 147 1.75 9.75 -8.40
C PHE A 147 0.41 10.50 -8.34
N ARG A 148 -0.24 10.67 -9.50
CA ARG A 148 -1.60 11.23 -9.57
C ARG A 148 -2.62 10.28 -8.94
N ASN A 149 -3.53 10.85 -8.14
CA ASN A 149 -4.61 10.10 -7.47
C ASN A 149 -5.93 10.18 -8.25
N SER A 150 -6.81 9.19 -8.07
CA SER A 150 -8.16 9.23 -8.64
C SER A 150 -9.11 10.22 -7.96
N GLY A 151 -8.78 10.72 -6.78
CA GLY A 151 -9.49 11.77 -6.05
C GLY A 151 -8.55 12.64 -5.22
N GLY A 152 -9.10 13.32 -4.21
CA GLY A 152 -8.32 14.09 -3.26
C GLY A 152 -7.53 15.25 -3.87
N ALA A 153 -6.50 15.68 -3.17
CA ALA A 153 -5.66 16.84 -3.51
C ALA A 153 -4.81 16.65 -4.77
N LEU A 154 -4.50 15.39 -5.14
CA LEU A 154 -3.69 15.01 -6.30
C LEU A 154 -4.53 14.48 -7.47
N GLY A 155 -5.85 14.67 -7.44
CA GLY A 155 -6.78 14.14 -8.43
C GLY A 155 -7.72 15.19 -9.04
N PRO A 156 -8.73 14.78 -9.83
CA PRO A 156 -9.18 13.41 -10.05
C PRO A 156 -8.65 12.80 -11.35
N HIS A 157 -7.67 11.90 -11.26
CA HIS A 157 -7.09 11.18 -12.38
C HIS A 157 -7.38 9.67 -12.25
N PRO A 158 -8.45 9.16 -12.89
CA PRO A 158 -8.79 7.74 -12.84
C PRO A 158 -7.68 6.83 -13.39
N PHE A 159 -7.84 5.51 -13.20
CA PHE A 159 -7.01 4.52 -13.87
C PHE A 159 -6.91 4.81 -15.39
N PRO A 160 -5.72 4.70 -16.02
CA PRO A 160 -4.45 4.21 -15.48
C PRO A 160 -3.48 5.29 -14.98
N ALA A 161 -3.89 6.55 -14.76
CA ALA A 161 -2.96 7.67 -14.56
C ALA A 161 -1.90 7.44 -13.47
N GLY A 162 -2.32 7.05 -12.26
CA GLY A 162 -1.39 6.76 -11.17
C GLY A 162 -0.47 5.55 -11.44
N LEU A 163 -0.97 4.52 -12.13
CA LEU A 163 -0.16 3.36 -12.53
C LEU A 163 0.90 3.75 -13.57
N ASP A 164 0.55 4.57 -14.55
CA ASP A 164 1.48 5.05 -15.56
C ASP A 164 2.57 5.95 -14.94
N ASP A 165 2.22 6.76 -13.93
CA ASP A 165 3.20 7.54 -13.16
C ASP A 165 4.15 6.62 -12.37
N CYS A 166 3.62 5.57 -11.73
CA CYS A 166 4.42 4.57 -11.03
C CYS A 166 5.37 3.82 -11.98
N ALA A 167 4.88 3.41 -13.15
CA ALA A 167 5.70 2.76 -14.17
C ALA A 167 6.82 3.69 -14.67
N ALA A 168 6.52 4.96 -14.94
CA ALA A 168 7.53 5.94 -15.33
C ALA A 168 8.61 6.12 -14.25
N ALA A 169 8.22 6.17 -12.97
CA ALA A 169 9.14 6.28 -11.85
C ALA A 169 10.04 5.04 -11.66
N VAL A 170 9.48 3.83 -11.79
CA VAL A 170 10.24 2.58 -11.75
C VAL A 170 11.29 2.55 -12.86
N ARG A 171 10.86 2.82 -14.10
CA ARG A 171 11.76 2.80 -15.27
C ARG A 171 12.82 3.89 -15.22
N TRP A 172 12.45 5.09 -14.75
CA TRP A 172 13.42 6.17 -14.52
C TRP A 172 14.46 5.75 -13.49
N THR A 173 14.04 5.15 -12.37
CA THR A 173 14.94 4.68 -11.31
C THR A 173 15.88 3.58 -11.83
N ALA A 174 15.35 2.62 -12.60
CA ALA A 174 16.12 1.55 -13.22
C ALA A 174 17.20 2.10 -14.18
N ALA A 175 16.88 3.16 -14.95
CA ALA A 175 17.81 3.83 -15.85
C ALA A 175 18.88 4.67 -15.12
N HIS A 176 18.61 5.16 -13.91
CA HIS A 176 19.50 6.04 -13.13
C HIS A 176 20.18 5.33 -11.96
N LYS A 177 20.18 3.99 -11.92
CA LYS A 177 20.76 3.20 -10.80
C LYS A 177 22.17 3.63 -10.42
N ALA A 178 23.05 3.86 -11.40
CA ALA A 178 24.44 4.25 -11.14
C ALA A 178 24.56 5.63 -10.46
N GLU A 179 23.75 6.60 -10.88
CA GLU A 179 23.70 7.95 -10.28
C GLU A 179 23.14 7.89 -8.85
N LEU A 180 22.10 7.09 -8.65
CA LEU A 180 21.43 6.94 -7.36
C LEU A 180 22.22 6.07 -6.38
N GLY A 181 23.23 5.32 -6.83
CA GLY A 181 23.96 4.35 -6.03
C GLY A 181 23.11 3.12 -5.71
N ILE A 182 22.34 2.64 -6.70
CA ILE A 182 21.46 1.47 -6.59
C ILE A 182 22.11 0.26 -7.29
N SER A 183 22.08 -0.91 -6.65
CA SER A 183 22.53 -2.18 -7.25
C SER A 183 21.44 -2.80 -8.14
N HIS A 184 20.25 -2.99 -7.57
CA HIS A 184 19.06 -3.59 -8.17
C HIS A 184 17.83 -2.97 -7.51
N LEU A 185 16.66 -3.14 -8.13
CA LEU A 185 15.45 -2.43 -7.75
C LEU A 185 14.37 -3.40 -7.30
N ILE A 186 13.78 -3.15 -6.13
CA ILE A 186 12.50 -3.75 -5.75
C ILE A 186 11.40 -2.69 -5.74
N VAL A 187 10.15 -3.11 -5.84
CA VAL A 187 8.98 -2.23 -5.67
C VAL A 187 8.24 -2.65 -4.40
N SER A 188 7.78 -1.68 -3.61
CA SER A 188 7.08 -1.93 -2.35
C SER A 188 5.98 -0.91 -2.10
N GLY A 189 4.91 -1.33 -1.46
CA GLY A 189 3.81 -0.45 -1.09
C GLY A 189 2.73 -1.15 -0.29
N GLU A 190 1.94 -0.36 0.42
CA GLU A 190 0.87 -0.83 1.30
C GLU A 190 -0.53 -0.44 0.81
N SER A 191 -1.54 -1.27 1.08
CA SER A 191 -2.93 -0.98 0.73
C SER A 191 -3.10 -0.72 -0.77
N GLY A 192 -3.61 0.46 -1.17
CA GLY A 192 -3.66 0.88 -2.57
C GLY A 192 -2.28 0.99 -3.24
N GLY A 193 -1.23 1.33 -2.48
CA GLY A 193 0.16 1.23 -2.93
C GLY A 193 0.60 -0.21 -3.13
N GLY A 194 0.03 -1.14 -2.35
CA GLY A 194 0.18 -2.58 -2.54
C GLY A 194 -0.46 -3.06 -3.85
N ASN A 195 -1.62 -2.50 -4.23
CA ASN A 195 -2.18 -2.71 -5.57
C ASN A 195 -1.23 -2.20 -6.65
N LEU A 196 -0.83 -0.92 -6.60
CA LEU A 196 0.08 -0.33 -7.59
C LEU A 196 1.40 -1.09 -7.70
N THR A 197 1.91 -1.63 -6.58
CA THR A 197 3.11 -2.46 -6.51
C THR A 197 2.96 -3.78 -7.27
N LEU A 198 1.80 -4.42 -7.17
CA LEU A 198 1.50 -5.66 -7.91
C LEU A 198 1.18 -5.36 -9.38
N THR A 199 0.40 -4.33 -9.65
CA THR A 199 -0.04 -3.98 -11.01
C THR A 199 1.07 -3.39 -11.85
N VAL A 200 2.05 -2.68 -11.27
CA VAL A 200 3.24 -2.24 -12.01
C VAL A 200 4.11 -3.42 -12.44
N ALA A 201 4.21 -4.48 -11.63
CA ALA A 201 4.89 -5.71 -12.03
C ALA A 201 4.14 -6.44 -13.15
N LEU A 202 2.81 -6.52 -13.07
CA LEU A 202 1.98 -7.08 -14.14
C LEU A 202 2.12 -6.28 -15.45
N LYS A 203 2.09 -4.95 -15.37
CA LYS A 203 2.33 -4.05 -16.50
C LYS A 203 3.72 -4.25 -17.09
N ALA A 204 4.76 -4.35 -16.25
CA ALA A 204 6.12 -4.62 -16.67
C ALA A 204 6.27 -5.96 -17.41
N ASN A 205 5.60 -7.00 -16.92
CA ASN A 205 5.57 -8.31 -17.58
C ASN A 205 4.86 -8.22 -18.94
N ARG A 206 3.68 -7.59 -18.98
CA ARG A 206 2.88 -7.40 -20.20
C ARG A 206 3.63 -6.58 -21.27
N GLU A 207 4.42 -5.61 -20.85
CA GLU A 207 5.14 -4.68 -21.74
C GLU A 207 6.61 -5.07 -22.00
N GLY A 208 7.11 -6.15 -21.38
CA GLY A 208 8.44 -6.70 -21.64
C GLY A 208 9.61 -5.96 -20.98
N TRP A 209 9.38 -5.29 -19.84
CA TRP A 209 10.42 -4.64 -19.04
C TRP A 209 10.50 -5.15 -17.59
N ILE A 210 9.94 -6.34 -17.31
CA ILE A 210 9.94 -6.96 -15.98
C ILE A 210 11.33 -7.18 -15.39
N ASP A 211 12.37 -7.34 -16.24
CA ASP A 211 13.77 -7.49 -15.82
C ASP A 211 14.32 -6.24 -15.09
N GLU A 212 13.61 -5.11 -15.13
CA GLU A 212 13.95 -3.91 -14.35
C GLU A 212 13.56 -4.04 -12.86
N ILE A 213 12.71 -5.01 -12.49
CA ILE A 213 12.20 -5.25 -11.14
C ILE A 213 12.73 -6.59 -10.60
N ALA A 214 13.67 -6.54 -9.66
CA ALA A 214 14.27 -7.72 -9.05
C ALA A 214 13.38 -8.40 -7.98
N GLY A 215 12.37 -7.70 -7.48
CA GLY A 215 11.46 -8.23 -6.46
C GLY A 215 10.31 -7.29 -6.10
N VAL A 216 9.27 -7.85 -5.51
CA VAL A 216 8.03 -7.14 -5.18
C VAL A 216 7.64 -7.43 -3.72
N TYR A 217 7.41 -6.38 -2.93
CA TYR A 217 6.97 -6.50 -1.53
C TYR A 217 5.64 -5.77 -1.34
N ALA A 218 4.53 -6.49 -1.35
CA ALA A 218 3.19 -5.91 -1.22
C ALA A 218 2.64 -6.10 0.20
N GLN A 219 2.21 -5.00 0.82
CA GLN A 219 1.69 -4.95 2.18
C GLN A 219 0.17 -4.72 2.15
N CYS A 220 -0.58 -5.49 2.94
CA CYS A 220 -2.03 -5.42 3.09
C CYS A 220 -2.77 -5.01 1.79
N PRO A 221 -2.54 -5.71 0.67
CA PRO A 221 -2.86 -5.20 -0.65
C PRO A 221 -4.38 -5.03 -0.85
N TYR A 222 -4.77 -3.90 -1.44
CA TYR A 222 -6.16 -3.52 -1.78
C TYR A 222 -6.47 -3.83 -3.25
N ILE A 223 -6.90 -5.05 -3.55
CA ILE A 223 -6.75 -5.63 -4.89
C ILE A 223 -8.00 -6.28 -5.47
N SER A 224 -9.03 -6.56 -4.66
CA SER A 224 -10.17 -7.37 -5.13
C SER A 224 -11.25 -6.60 -5.89
N ASN A 225 -11.54 -5.36 -5.49
CA ASN A 225 -12.77 -4.65 -5.90
C ASN A 225 -14.08 -5.36 -5.55
N ARG A 226 -14.05 -6.33 -4.61
CA ARG A 226 -15.20 -7.16 -4.22
C ARG A 226 -15.75 -6.81 -2.83
N TRP A 227 -15.39 -5.64 -2.28
CA TRP A 227 -15.65 -5.31 -0.87
C TRP A 227 -17.14 -5.21 -0.47
N LEU A 228 -18.05 -5.03 -1.44
CA LEU A 228 -19.50 -5.04 -1.20
C LEU A 228 -20.18 -6.36 -1.60
N GLU A 229 -19.42 -7.33 -2.10
CA GLU A 229 -19.95 -8.65 -2.45
C GLU A 229 -20.05 -9.55 -1.22
N ASP A 230 -21.01 -10.48 -1.23
CA ASP A 230 -21.02 -11.59 -0.27
C ASP A 230 -20.05 -12.68 -0.75
N ALA A 231 -18.75 -12.39 -0.59
CA ALA A 231 -17.65 -13.24 -1.01
C ALA A 231 -17.35 -14.32 0.05
N GLU A 232 -17.76 -15.56 -0.20
CA GLU A 232 -17.50 -16.69 0.72
C GLU A 232 -16.00 -16.98 0.89
N ASP A 233 -15.19 -16.69 -0.13
CA ASP A 233 -13.74 -16.85 -0.17
C ASP A 233 -12.98 -15.72 0.56
N LEU A 234 -13.67 -14.63 0.92
CA LEU A 234 -13.12 -13.47 1.62
C LEU A 234 -13.80 -13.23 2.99
N PRO A 235 -13.79 -14.21 3.91
CA PRO A 235 -14.48 -14.04 5.19
C PRO A 235 -13.92 -12.89 6.04
N SER A 236 -12.66 -12.47 5.84
CA SER A 236 -12.07 -11.30 6.50
C SER A 236 -12.86 -10.02 6.28
N LEU A 237 -13.51 -9.86 5.11
CA LEU A 237 -14.34 -8.69 4.81
C LEU A 237 -15.49 -8.54 5.80
N ARG A 238 -16.06 -9.64 6.30
CA ARG A 238 -17.10 -9.61 7.35
C ARG A 238 -16.51 -9.68 8.75
N GLU A 239 -15.43 -10.43 8.92
CA GLU A 239 -14.75 -10.64 10.21
C GLU A 239 -14.20 -9.33 10.81
N ASN A 240 -13.62 -8.48 9.96
CA ASN A 240 -12.87 -7.30 10.37
C ASN A 240 -13.45 -6.00 9.76
N ASP A 241 -14.69 -6.02 9.24
CA ASP A 241 -15.31 -4.80 8.69
C ASP A 241 -15.38 -3.67 9.73
N GLY A 242 -14.92 -2.50 9.34
CA GLY A 242 -14.88 -1.31 10.20
C GLY A 242 -13.69 -1.29 11.16
N TYR A 243 -12.77 -2.25 11.09
CA TYR A 243 -11.53 -2.22 11.87
C TYR A 243 -10.54 -1.31 11.15
N PHE A 244 -10.49 -0.03 11.57
CA PHE A 244 -9.70 1.07 10.99
C PHE A 244 -10.15 1.52 9.59
N ILE A 245 -10.58 0.58 8.74
CA ILE A 245 -11.20 0.81 7.44
C ILE A 245 -12.49 0.00 7.33
N SER A 246 -13.44 0.48 6.51
CA SER A 246 -14.71 -0.24 6.24
C SER A 246 -14.86 -0.62 4.77
N CYS A 247 -15.58 -1.69 4.50
CA CYS A 247 -15.85 -2.18 3.15
C CYS A 247 -16.55 -1.13 2.27
N LEU A 248 -17.44 -0.31 2.85
CA LEU A 248 -18.08 0.79 2.14
C LEU A 248 -17.07 1.90 1.78
N GLN A 249 -16.15 2.25 2.68
CA GLN A 249 -15.11 3.24 2.39
C GLN A 249 -14.19 2.74 1.27
N LEU A 250 -13.76 1.47 1.35
CA LEU A 250 -12.96 0.81 0.33
C LEU A 250 -13.66 0.87 -1.03
N ALA A 251 -14.91 0.44 -1.11
CA ALA A 251 -15.67 0.47 -2.35
C ALA A 251 -15.90 1.88 -2.91
N LEU A 252 -16.04 2.91 -2.05
CA LEU A 252 -16.11 4.30 -2.50
C LEU A 252 -14.81 4.75 -3.18
N LEU A 253 -13.64 4.42 -2.63
CA LEU A 253 -12.36 4.72 -3.26
C LEU A 253 -12.19 3.97 -4.59
N GLY A 254 -12.52 2.67 -4.62
CA GLY A 254 -12.44 1.87 -5.85
C GLY A 254 -13.39 2.37 -6.94
N SER A 255 -14.58 2.83 -6.55
CA SER A 255 -15.56 3.36 -7.48
C SER A 255 -15.12 4.65 -8.17
N ILE A 256 -14.19 5.43 -7.61
CA ILE A 256 -13.65 6.62 -8.28
C ILE A 256 -12.35 6.32 -9.06
N TYR A 257 -11.68 5.21 -8.74
CA TYR A 257 -10.51 4.72 -9.47
C TYR A 257 -10.87 4.20 -10.87
N ASP A 258 -11.95 3.44 -10.98
CA ASP A 258 -12.54 2.98 -12.25
C ASP A 258 -14.03 3.35 -12.31
N PRO A 259 -14.38 4.62 -12.61
CA PRO A 259 -15.73 5.14 -12.46
C PRO A 259 -16.78 4.48 -13.34
N ASP A 260 -16.37 3.99 -14.50
CA ASP A 260 -17.25 3.34 -15.49
C ASP A 260 -17.15 1.80 -15.45
N GLN A 261 -16.33 1.25 -14.54
CA GLN A 261 -16.10 -0.19 -14.37
C GLN A 261 -15.59 -0.87 -15.66
N GLN A 262 -14.92 -0.13 -16.54
CA GLN A 262 -14.42 -0.65 -17.81
C GLN A 262 -13.21 -1.58 -17.62
N HIS A 263 -12.52 -1.44 -16.48
CA HIS A 263 -11.31 -2.16 -16.13
C HIS A 263 -11.50 -3.08 -14.92
N ALA A 264 -12.76 -3.35 -14.55
CA ALA A 264 -13.11 -4.18 -13.40
C ALA A 264 -12.54 -5.62 -13.45
N HIS A 265 -12.15 -6.10 -14.64
CA HIS A 265 -11.54 -7.42 -14.87
C HIS A 265 -10.14 -7.33 -15.50
N ASP A 266 -9.48 -6.17 -15.38
CA ASP A 266 -8.09 -6.00 -15.84
C ASP A 266 -7.14 -6.18 -14.66
N GLY A 267 -6.25 -7.18 -14.76
CA GLY A 267 -5.21 -7.44 -13.75
C GLY A 267 -4.29 -6.26 -13.48
N THR A 268 -4.15 -5.30 -14.40
CA THR A 268 -3.38 -4.07 -14.16
C THR A 268 -4.18 -2.96 -13.46
N CYS A 269 -5.50 -3.08 -13.36
CA CYS A 269 -6.34 -2.19 -12.54
C CYS A 269 -6.56 -2.78 -11.15
N TRP A 270 -6.96 -4.05 -11.10
CA TRP A 270 -7.20 -4.79 -9.87
C TRP A 270 -6.34 -6.04 -9.89
N ALA A 271 -5.27 -6.08 -9.10
CA ALA A 271 -4.30 -7.18 -9.18
C ALA A 271 -4.95 -8.56 -8.97
N ALA A 272 -6.03 -8.66 -8.18
CA ALA A 272 -6.75 -9.92 -7.97
C ALA A 272 -7.39 -10.48 -9.25
N GLU A 273 -7.63 -9.65 -10.26
CA GLU A 273 -8.21 -10.01 -11.56
C GLU A 273 -7.17 -10.48 -12.59
N ALA A 274 -5.87 -10.38 -12.28
CA ALA A 274 -4.83 -10.94 -13.13
C ALA A 274 -5.10 -12.43 -13.38
N THR A 275 -4.96 -12.91 -14.62
CA THR A 275 -5.09 -14.34 -14.93
C THR A 275 -3.88 -15.13 -14.44
N ASP A 276 -3.99 -16.45 -14.28
CA ASP A 276 -2.86 -17.28 -13.84
C ASP A 276 -1.66 -17.18 -14.79
N LEU A 277 -1.90 -17.03 -16.11
CA LEU A 277 -0.86 -16.82 -17.11
C LEU A 277 -0.14 -15.47 -16.95
N GLU A 278 -0.83 -14.42 -16.52
CA GLU A 278 -0.20 -13.11 -16.28
C GLU A 278 0.70 -13.10 -15.05
N LEU A 279 0.50 -14.05 -14.12
CA LEU A 279 1.35 -14.23 -12.94
C LEU A 279 2.64 -15.01 -13.25
N GLU A 280 2.68 -15.77 -14.34
CA GLU A 280 3.86 -16.52 -14.74
C GLU A 280 5.01 -15.57 -15.12
N GLY A 281 6.24 -15.91 -14.70
CA GLY A 281 7.44 -15.14 -15.02
C GLY A 281 7.65 -13.88 -14.17
N LEU A 282 6.77 -13.58 -13.22
CA LEU A 282 6.97 -12.49 -12.26
C LEU A 282 8.19 -12.76 -11.34
N PRO A 283 8.89 -11.71 -10.86
CA PRO A 283 10.05 -11.83 -9.99
C PRO A 283 9.65 -12.36 -8.60
N PRO A 284 10.60 -12.63 -7.68
CA PRO A 284 10.25 -13.00 -6.30
C PRO A 284 9.30 -12.00 -5.63
N HIS A 285 8.36 -12.51 -4.82
CA HIS A 285 7.33 -11.71 -4.15
C HIS A 285 7.30 -11.95 -2.63
N VAL A 286 6.95 -10.92 -1.87
CA VAL A 286 6.46 -11.04 -0.49
C VAL A 286 5.06 -10.43 -0.42
N ILE A 287 4.12 -11.19 0.14
CA ILE A 287 2.77 -10.69 0.47
C ILE A 287 2.65 -10.67 2.00
N SER A 288 2.62 -9.47 2.58
CA SER A 288 2.51 -9.27 4.02
C SER A 288 1.12 -8.73 4.36
N VAL A 289 0.29 -9.49 5.07
CA VAL A 289 -1.07 -9.09 5.48
C VAL A 289 -1.13 -8.81 6.98
N ASN A 290 -2.14 -8.05 7.41
CA ASN A 290 -2.39 -7.79 8.84
C ASN A 290 -3.51 -8.72 9.36
N GLU A 291 -3.41 -9.19 10.61
CA GLU A 291 -4.35 -10.17 11.16
C GLU A 291 -5.80 -9.65 11.28
N LEU A 292 -5.96 -8.39 11.71
CA LEU A 292 -7.24 -7.73 11.97
C LEU A 292 -7.64 -6.78 10.83
N ASP A 293 -7.38 -7.18 9.59
CA ASP A 293 -7.62 -6.39 8.39
C ASP A 293 -8.74 -7.02 7.55
N PRO A 294 -9.75 -6.26 7.07
CA PRO A 294 -10.72 -6.79 6.13
C PRO A 294 -10.10 -7.28 4.82
N LEU A 295 -8.96 -6.73 4.39
CA LEU A 295 -8.25 -7.10 3.15
C LEU A 295 -7.32 -8.31 3.30
N ARG A 296 -7.27 -8.93 4.50
CA ARG A 296 -6.36 -10.03 4.78
C ARG A 296 -6.50 -11.18 3.79
N ASP A 297 -7.73 -11.62 3.53
CA ASP A 297 -7.94 -12.85 2.77
C ASP A 297 -7.70 -12.65 1.26
N GLU A 298 -7.95 -11.47 0.70
CA GLU A 298 -7.63 -11.17 -0.71
C GLU A 298 -6.11 -11.20 -0.96
N GLY A 299 -5.32 -10.65 -0.03
CA GLY A 299 -3.86 -10.77 -0.08
C GLY A 299 -3.39 -12.23 0.02
N LEU A 300 -3.95 -13.02 0.95
CA LEU A 300 -3.59 -14.44 1.09
C LEU A 300 -4.02 -15.29 -0.11
N ILE A 301 -5.12 -14.95 -0.78
CA ILE A 301 -5.51 -15.57 -2.05
C ILE A 301 -4.48 -15.24 -3.12
N TYR A 302 -4.11 -13.97 -3.29
CA TYR A 302 -3.11 -13.56 -4.29
C TYR A 302 -1.76 -14.25 -4.06
N TYR A 303 -1.31 -14.35 -2.80
CA TYR A 303 -0.14 -15.16 -2.41
C TYR A 303 -0.22 -16.61 -2.95
N ARG A 304 -1.36 -17.29 -2.74
CA ARG A 304 -1.54 -18.68 -3.22
C ARG A 304 -1.52 -18.76 -4.73
N ARG A 305 -2.07 -17.77 -5.43
CA ARG A 305 -2.09 -17.70 -6.89
C ARG A 305 -0.67 -17.52 -7.47
N LEU A 306 0.13 -16.62 -6.89
CA LEU A 306 1.55 -16.49 -7.22
C LEU A 306 2.31 -17.80 -7.05
N ALA A 307 2.11 -18.48 -5.90
CA ALA A 307 2.75 -19.77 -5.65
C ALA A 307 2.33 -20.85 -6.67
N ALA A 308 1.04 -20.88 -7.05
CA ALA A 308 0.51 -21.79 -8.04
C ALA A 308 1.06 -21.53 -9.46
N ALA A 309 1.32 -20.26 -9.80
CA ALA A 309 1.97 -19.84 -11.04
C ALA A 309 3.50 -20.06 -11.06
N GLY A 310 4.07 -20.64 -9.98
CA GLY A 310 5.50 -20.93 -9.89
C GLY A 310 6.38 -19.75 -9.48
N VAL A 311 5.79 -18.64 -9.05
CA VAL A 311 6.53 -17.48 -8.53
C VAL A 311 7.14 -17.82 -7.17
N SER A 312 8.41 -17.46 -6.95
CA SER A 312 9.04 -17.55 -5.63
C SER A 312 8.38 -16.55 -4.69
N VAL A 313 7.48 -17.02 -3.81
CA VAL A 313 6.67 -16.12 -2.98
C VAL A 313 6.69 -16.51 -1.49
N VAL A 314 6.76 -15.49 -0.63
CA VAL A 314 6.60 -15.60 0.83
C VAL A 314 5.30 -14.93 1.26
N GLY A 315 4.54 -15.60 2.12
CA GLY A 315 3.36 -15.04 2.79
C GLY A 315 3.65 -14.81 4.26
N ARG A 316 3.32 -13.63 4.79
CA ARG A 316 3.47 -13.28 6.21
C ARG A 316 2.19 -12.65 6.74
N ILE A 317 1.85 -12.96 7.99
CA ILE A 317 0.78 -12.29 8.73
C ILE A 317 1.43 -11.51 9.88
N VAL A 318 1.10 -10.23 10.00
CA VAL A 318 1.46 -9.40 11.15
C VAL A 318 0.36 -9.53 12.21
N ALA A 319 0.67 -10.26 13.27
CA ALA A 319 -0.28 -10.53 14.35
C ALA A 319 -0.62 -9.26 15.14
N GLY A 320 -1.88 -9.16 15.58
CA GLY A 320 -2.39 -8.10 16.44
C GLY A 320 -2.58 -6.73 15.79
N THR A 321 -2.29 -6.58 14.49
CA THR A 321 -2.41 -5.30 13.77
C THR A 321 -3.68 -5.22 12.93
N CYS A 322 -4.32 -4.05 12.92
CA CYS A 322 -5.30 -3.66 11.91
C CYS A 322 -4.62 -3.35 10.56
N HIS A 323 -5.42 -3.00 9.56
CA HIS A 323 -4.93 -2.59 8.24
C HIS A 323 -3.80 -1.56 8.31
N ALA A 324 -2.64 -1.91 7.73
CA ALA A 324 -1.43 -1.10 7.68
C ALA A 324 -0.88 -0.64 9.05
N GLY A 325 -1.33 -1.23 10.16
CA GLY A 325 -0.93 -0.82 11.51
C GLY A 325 0.57 -0.95 11.77
N ASP A 326 1.24 -1.90 11.12
CA ASP A 326 2.68 -2.11 11.20
C ASP A 326 3.52 -1.07 10.47
N VAL A 327 2.94 -0.26 9.58
CA VAL A 327 3.64 0.86 8.91
C VAL A 327 3.15 2.23 9.32
N LEU A 328 1.86 2.38 9.65
CA LEU A 328 1.26 3.68 9.99
C LEU A 328 1.39 4.04 11.48
N LEU A 329 1.54 3.05 12.37
CA LEU A 329 1.54 3.26 13.82
C LEU A 329 2.92 3.09 14.44
N ALA A 330 3.97 3.52 13.73
CA ALA A 330 5.37 3.37 14.12
C ALA A 330 5.68 3.93 15.53
N GLY A 331 5.05 5.04 15.93
CA GLY A 331 5.21 5.60 17.28
C GLY A 331 4.54 4.76 18.38
N ALA A 332 3.45 4.05 18.07
CA ALA A 332 2.69 3.25 19.03
C ALA A 332 3.19 1.81 19.14
N MET A 333 3.67 1.23 18.04
CA MET A 333 4.15 -0.15 17.93
C MET A 333 5.55 -0.21 17.29
N PRO A 334 6.58 0.42 17.89
CA PRO A 334 7.89 0.58 17.26
C PRO A 334 8.58 -0.75 16.93
N GLU A 335 8.38 -1.81 17.74
CA GLU A 335 8.98 -3.12 17.48
C GLU A 335 8.30 -3.84 16.29
N VAL A 336 7.00 -3.64 16.11
CA VAL A 336 6.23 -4.21 14.99
C VAL A 336 6.64 -3.51 13.69
N PHE A 337 6.72 -2.18 13.73
CA PHE A 337 7.24 -1.37 12.63
C PHE A 337 8.66 -1.76 12.26
N ALA A 338 9.56 -1.82 13.24
CA ALA A 338 10.95 -2.20 13.00
C ALA A 338 11.07 -3.65 12.47
N ALA A 339 10.16 -4.55 12.84
CA ALA A 339 10.13 -5.90 12.29
C ALA A 339 9.78 -5.90 10.80
N THR A 340 8.75 -5.16 10.38
CA THR A 340 8.40 -5.01 8.96
C THR A 340 9.52 -4.31 8.18
N VAL A 341 10.15 -3.26 8.71
CA VAL A 341 11.31 -2.60 8.07
C VAL A 341 12.46 -3.60 7.85
N ARG A 342 12.82 -4.40 8.86
CA ARG A 342 13.87 -5.42 8.72
C ARG A 342 13.51 -6.50 7.71
N ASP A 343 12.24 -6.88 7.62
CA ASP A 343 11.76 -7.89 6.68
C ASP A 343 11.89 -7.39 5.23
N ILE A 344 11.45 -6.17 4.96
CA ILE A 344 11.60 -5.51 3.65
C ILE A 344 13.09 -5.42 3.25
N VAL A 345 13.95 -4.95 4.16
CA VAL A 345 15.40 -4.84 3.90
C VAL A 345 16.05 -6.20 3.69
N GLY A 346 15.65 -7.21 4.47
CA GLY A 346 16.10 -8.58 4.32
C GLY A 346 15.73 -9.14 2.95
N PHE A 347 14.49 -8.93 2.51
CA PHE A 347 14.03 -9.31 1.18
C PHE A 347 14.81 -8.59 0.07
N ALA A 348 14.94 -7.26 0.16
CA ALA A 348 15.69 -6.45 -0.80
C ALA A 348 17.14 -6.93 -0.97
N ARG A 349 17.79 -7.38 0.11
CA ARG A 349 19.16 -7.94 0.08
C ARG A 349 19.24 -9.37 -0.47
N SER A 350 18.12 -10.10 -0.47
CA SER A 350 18.06 -11.50 -0.88
C SER A 350 17.87 -11.71 -2.38
N VAL A 351 17.37 -10.68 -3.08
CA VAL A 351 17.15 -10.67 -4.53
C VAL A 351 18.27 -9.92 -5.25
N SER A 352 18.35 -10.09 -6.57
CA SER A 352 19.35 -9.45 -7.45
C SER A 352 18.80 -9.24 -8.84
#